data_AF-G4ZCK1-F1
#
_entry.id   AF-G4ZCK1-F1
#
_cell.length_a   1.000
_cell.length_b   1.000
_cell.length_c   1.000
_cell.angle_alpha   90.00
_cell.angle_beta   90.00
_cell.angle_gamma   90.00
#
_symmetry.space_group_name_H-M   'P 1'
#
loop_
_entity.id
_entity.type
_entity.pdbx_description
1 polymer ?
#
loop_
_entity_poly.entity_id
_entity_poly.type
_entity_poly.pdbx_seq_one_letter_code
_entity_poly.pdbx_strand_id
1 'polypeptide(L)'
;MDKYPCAQACWKYLISCWGRRRCDGQQLLRYTANCASRVSPPFTTDLRRRFSSAFPDQTDDYAREWKRIWWVMSTVCMTVLWTQRNQVVHNGGQVTIASSVAAFQQAGLRQLRALARRERGNPRTIVQGTRLLICLDLFQRTPREAPRSEASHVQPPGSSQVPALITWLRTFQTLS
;
A
#
# COMPACT_ATOMS: atom_id res chain seq x y z
N MET A 1 22.05 -11.44 -3.95
CA MET A 1 20.71 -12.10 -3.90
C MET A 1 19.94 -11.68 -5.15
N ASP A 2 20.55 -11.83 -6.33
CA ASP A 2 20.26 -11.00 -7.53
C ASP A 2 19.48 -11.73 -8.62
N LYS A 3 18.93 -12.91 -8.31
CA LYS A 3 18.42 -13.83 -9.33
C LYS A 3 17.05 -13.48 -9.94
N TYR A 4 16.28 -12.52 -9.40
CA TYR A 4 14.90 -12.24 -9.86
C TYR A 4 14.49 -10.76 -9.76
N PRO A 5 14.96 -9.88 -10.67
CA PRO A 5 14.73 -8.44 -10.58
C PRO A 5 13.25 -8.04 -10.66
N CYS A 6 12.43 -8.74 -11.47
CA CYS A 6 11.00 -8.48 -11.55
C CYS A 6 10.27 -8.76 -10.23
N ALA A 7 10.61 -9.87 -9.56
CA ALA A 7 10.02 -10.22 -8.27
C ALA A 7 10.39 -9.19 -7.19
N GLN A 8 11.67 -8.81 -7.14
CA GLN A 8 12.15 -7.79 -6.21
C GLN A 8 11.44 -6.45 -6.43
N ALA A 9 11.26 -6.02 -7.68
CA ALA A 9 10.58 -4.76 -7.97
C ALA A 9 9.10 -4.79 -7.54
N CYS A 10 8.39 -5.90 -7.78
CA CYS A 10 7.01 -6.07 -7.33
C CYS A 10 6.92 -6.05 -5.80
N TRP A 11 7.80 -6.76 -5.10
CA TRP A 11 7.83 -6.75 -3.64
C TRP A 11 8.23 -5.40 -3.05
N LYS A 12 9.21 -4.70 -3.63
CA LYS A 12 9.56 -3.33 -3.23
C LYS A 12 8.37 -2.39 -3.35
N TYR A 13 7.57 -2.50 -4.41
CA TYR A 13 6.33 -1.74 -4.54
C TYR A 13 5.36 -2.05 -3.39
N LEU A 14 5.06 -3.33 -3.14
CA LEU A 14 4.17 -3.75 -2.07
C LEU A 14 4.62 -3.24 -0.69
N ILE A 15 5.90 -3.43 -0.35
CA ILE A 15 6.48 -2.98 0.91
C ILE A 15 6.42 -1.46 1.03
N SER A 16 6.66 -0.74 -0.07
CA SER A 16 6.65 0.72 -0.06
C SER A 16 5.26 1.28 0.23
N CYS A 17 4.24 0.70 -0.40
CA CYS A 17 2.84 1.04 -0.16
C CYS A 17 2.41 0.65 1.27
N TRP A 18 2.78 -0.54 1.74
CA TRP A 18 2.48 -1.03 3.09
C TRP A 18 3.04 -0.12 4.18
N GLY A 19 4.34 0.19 4.12
CA GLY A 19 5.03 1.03 5.10
C GLY A 19 4.79 2.52 4.90
N ARG A 20 4.14 2.90 3.79
CA ARG A 20 4.00 4.29 3.33
C ARG A 20 5.32 5.05 3.31
N ARG A 21 6.41 4.35 2.98
CA ARG A 21 7.80 4.83 2.88
C ARG A 21 8.47 4.12 1.71
N ARG A 22 9.48 4.72 1.08
CA ARG A 22 10.25 4.03 0.04
C ARG A 22 10.98 2.80 0.61
N CYS A 23 10.88 1.67 -0.09
CA CYS A 23 11.60 0.45 0.24
C CYS A 23 12.99 0.43 -0.39
N ASP A 24 14.02 0.29 0.45
CA ASP A 24 15.39 0.01 0.01
C ASP A 24 15.65 -1.51 -0.09
N GLY A 25 16.90 -1.90 -0.41
CA GLY A 25 17.30 -3.30 -0.52
C GLY A 25 17.32 -4.04 0.83
N GLN A 26 17.67 -3.36 1.93
CA GLN A 26 17.72 -3.97 3.26
C GLN A 26 16.31 -4.26 3.79
N GLN A 27 15.36 -3.34 3.56
CA GLN A 27 13.95 -3.54 3.87
C GLN A 27 13.37 -4.71 3.07
N LEU A 28 13.72 -4.82 1.79
CA LEU A 28 13.28 -5.95 0.98
C LEU A 28 13.70 -7.30 1.59
N LEU A 29 14.95 -7.42 2.04
CA LEU A 29 15.44 -8.61 2.73
C LEU A 29 14.61 -8.94 3.97
N ARG A 30 14.34 -7.93 4.81
CA ARG A 30 13.56 -8.10 6.05
C ARG A 30 12.13 -8.59 5.80
N TYR A 31 11.50 -8.16 4.72
CA TYR A 31 10.11 -8.49 4.41
C TYR A 31 9.94 -9.65 3.42
N THR A 32 11.03 -10.27 2.95
CA THR A 32 10.97 -11.36 1.96
C THR A 32 10.11 -12.53 2.45
N ALA A 33 10.28 -12.95 3.71
CA ALA A 33 9.49 -14.02 4.30
C ALA A 33 7.99 -13.66 4.38
N ASN A 34 7.66 -12.40 4.71
CA ASN A 34 6.28 -11.90 4.74
C ASN A 34 5.63 -11.91 3.35
N CYS A 35 6.38 -11.55 2.31
CA CYS A 35 5.89 -11.56 0.93
C CYS A 35 5.60 -12.99 0.47
N ALA A 36 6.54 -13.91 0.69
CA ALA A 36 6.41 -15.31 0.28
C ALA A 36 5.31 -16.05 1.04
N SER A 37 5.18 -15.82 2.36
CA SER A 37 4.16 -16.48 3.19
C SER A 37 2.77 -15.84 3.09
N ARG A 38 2.63 -14.67 2.45
CA ARG A 38 1.41 -13.82 2.44
C ARG A 38 0.99 -13.35 3.83
N VAL A 39 1.85 -13.52 4.84
CA VAL A 39 1.61 -13.04 6.19
C VAL A 39 2.09 -11.61 6.27
N SER A 40 1.17 -10.68 6.51
CA SER A 40 1.48 -9.26 6.65
C SER A 40 2.52 -9.05 7.74
N PRO A 41 3.47 -8.12 7.56
CA PRO A 41 4.35 -7.73 8.63
C PRO A 41 3.57 -7.13 9.82
N PRO A 42 4.18 -7.06 11.00
CA PRO A 42 3.56 -6.41 12.15
C PRO A 42 3.09 -5.00 11.81
N PHE A 43 1.91 -4.63 12.32
CA PHE A 43 1.36 -3.30 12.15
C PHE A 43 2.15 -2.31 13.02
N THR A 44 3.20 -1.73 12.43
CA THR A 44 4.20 -0.92 13.15
C THR A 44 3.58 0.23 13.94
N THR A 45 4.24 0.68 15.00
CA THR A 45 3.80 1.81 15.83
C THR A 45 3.53 3.07 15.02
N ASP A 46 4.32 3.35 13.98
CA ASP A 46 4.10 4.50 13.09
C ASP A 46 2.82 4.34 12.25
N LEU A 47 2.57 3.16 11.69
CA LEU A 47 1.31 2.88 11.00
C LEU A 47 0.13 2.99 11.97
N ARG A 48 0.24 2.38 13.15
CA ARG A 48 -0.77 2.46 14.20
C ARG A 48 -1.11 3.90 14.55
N ARG A 49 -0.10 4.72 14.86
CA ARG A 49 -0.28 6.15 15.14
C ARG A 49 -0.99 6.89 14.00
N ARG A 50 -0.63 6.62 12.73
CA ARG A 50 -1.28 7.24 11.57
C ARG A 50 -2.75 6.85 11.45
N PHE A 51 -3.06 5.58 11.65
CA PHE A 51 -4.44 5.09 11.59
C PHE A 51 -5.25 5.58 12.79
N SER A 52 -4.69 5.62 14.00
CA SER A 52 -5.37 6.18 15.18
C SER A 52 -5.62 7.68 15.06
N SER A 53 -4.71 8.42 14.45
CA SER A 53 -4.92 9.86 14.17
C SER A 53 -5.99 10.12 13.12
N ALA A 54 -6.16 9.23 12.14
CA ALA A 54 -7.14 9.40 11.07
C ALA A 54 -8.51 8.80 11.41
N PHE A 55 -8.51 7.71 12.17
CA PHE A 55 -9.68 6.92 12.54
C PHE A 55 -9.58 6.54 14.03
N PRO A 56 -9.87 7.51 14.93
CA PRO A 56 -10.00 7.22 16.35
C PRO A 56 -10.99 6.07 16.56
N ASP A 57 -10.73 5.21 17.56
CA ASP A 57 -11.58 4.08 17.98
C ASP A 57 -11.79 2.94 16.97
N GLN A 58 -11.36 3.09 15.72
CA GLN A 58 -11.50 2.05 14.67
C GLN A 58 -10.15 1.52 14.15
N THR A 59 -9.05 1.85 14.85
CA THR A 59 -7.69 1.52 14.37
C THR A 59 -7.51 0.04 14.07
N ASP A 60 -8.02 -0.86 14.92
CA ASP A 60 -7.85 -2.30 14.73
C ASP A 60 -8.68 -2.86 13.57
N ASP A 61 -9.86 -2.28 13.31
CA ASP A 61 -10.68 -2.62 12.15
C ASP A 61 -9.99 -2.22 10.84
N TYR A 62 -9.44 -1.01 10.78
CA TYR A 62 -8.67 -0.58 9.62
C TYR A 62 -7.35 -1.34 9.49
N ALA A 63 -6.69 -1.71 10.59
CA ALA A 63 -5.50 -2.56 10.57
C ALA A 63 -5.82 -3.95 9.98
N ARG A 64 -7.01 -4.50 10.26
CA ARG A 64 -7.47 -5.76 9.65
C ARG A 64 -7.59 -5.65 8.14
N GLU A 65 -8.23 -4.60 7.63
CA GLU A 65 -8.34 -4.38 6.18
C GLU A 65 -6.98 -4.05 5.54
N TRP A 66 -6.08 -3.37 6.24
CA TRP A 66 -4.71 -3.14 5.76
C TRP A 66 -3.96 -4.48 5.57
N LYS A 67 -3.99 -5.36 6.59
CA LYS A 67 -3.43 -6.73 6.50
C LYS A 67 -4.07 -7.55 5.37
N ARG A 68 -5.35 -7.36 5.13
CA ARG A 68 -6.06 -7.99 4.03
C ARG A 68 -5.55 -7.55 2.66
N ILE A 69 -5.29 -6.25 2.48
CA ILE A 69 -4.64 -5.73 1.26
C ILE A 69 -3.29 -6.41 1.04
N TRP A 70 -2.46 -6.55 2.09
CA TRP A 70 -1.17 -7.26 1.97
C TRP A 70 -1.35 -8.67 1.46
N TRP A 71 -2.29 -9.43 2.04
CA TRP A 71 -2.54 -10.80 1.66
C TRP A 71 -2.97 -10.94 0.19
N VAL A 72 -3.90 -10.08 -0.26
CA VAL A 72 -4.36 -10.06 -1.66
C VAL A 72 -3.20 -9.69 -2.59
N MET A 73 -2.48 -8.61 -2.30
CA MET A 73 -1.37 -8.16 -3.13
C MET A 73 -0.25 -9.20 -3.20
N SER A 74 0.08 -9.86 -2.09
CA SER A 74 1.09 -10.93 -2.07
C SER A 74 0.67 -12.10 -2.95
N THR A 75 -0.62 -12.49 -2.88
CA THR A 75 -1.18 -13.55 -3.72
C THR A 75 -1.13 -13.18 -5.20
N VAL A 76 -1.56 -11.97 -5.56
CA VAL A 76 -1.53 -11.49 -6.95
C VAL A 76 -0.10 -11.39 -7.47
N CYS A 77 0.85 -10.93 -6.65
CA CYS A 77 2.26 -10.87 -7.03
C CYS A 77 2.77 -12.26 -7.44
N MET A 78 2.48 -13.30 -6.66
CA MET A 78 2.88 -14.67 -7.00
C MET A 78 2.22 -15.15 -8.29
N THR A 79 0.92 -14.92 -8.47
CA THR A 79 0.21 -15.30 -9.70
C THR A 79 0.76 -14.60 -10.94
N VAL A 80 1.04 -13.30 -10.86
CA VAL A 80 1.60 -12.51 -11.96
C VAL A 80 3.00 -12.97 -12.31
N LEU A 81 3.87 -13.16 -11.31
CA LEU A 81 5.24 -13.63 -11.53
C LEU A 81 5.27 -15.05 -12.11
N TRP A 82 4.37 -15.93 -11.66
CA TRP A 82 4.22 -17.28 -12.23
C TRP A 82 3.78 -17.23 -13.70
N THR A 83 2.77 -16.41 -14.00
CA THR A 83 2.27 -16.23 -15.38
C THR A 83 3.37 -15.71 -16.30
N GLN A 84 4.12 -14.70 -15.84
CA GLN A 84 5.24 -14.13 -16.58
C GLN A 84 6.37 -15.13 -16.79
N ARG A 85 6.72 -15.91 -15.76
CA ARG A 85 7.70 -17.00 -15.89
C ARG A 85 7.28 -17.98 -16.98
N ASN A 86 6.03 -18.42 -16.98
CA ASN A 86 5.52 -19.37 -17.98
C ASN A 86 5.55 -18.77 -19.38
N GLN A 87 5.23 -17.48 -19.52
CA GLN A 87 5.29 -16.80 -20.80
C GLN A 87 6.72 -16.73 -21.37
N VAL A 88 7.73 -16.45 -20.52
CA VAL A 88 9.14 -16.44 -20.96
C VAL A 88 9.61 -17.85 -21.30
N VAL A 89 9.33 -18.83 -20.43
CA VAL A 89 9.87 -20.20 -20.57
C VAL A 89 9.22 -20.98 -21.70
N HIS A 90 7.91 -20.86 -21.89
CA HIS A 90 7.17 -21.70 -22.84
C HIS A 90 6.73 -20.97 -24.11
N ASN A 91 6.52 -19.66 -24.04
CA ASN A 91 5.96 -18.88 -25.15
C ASN A 91 6.98 -17.91 -25.76
N GLY A 92 8.25 -17.96 -25.37
CA GLY A 92 9.32 -17.09 -25.87
C GLY A 92 9.10 -15.60 -25.57
N GLY A 93 8.23 -15.26 -24.61
CA GLY A 93 7.90 -13.87 -24.31
C GLY A 93 9.06 -13.11 -23.67
N GLN A 94 9.04 -11.78 -23.83
CA GLN A 94 9.95 -10.87 -23.14
C GLN A 94 9.18 -10.16 -22.02
N VAL A 95 9.74 -10.14 -20.81
CA VAL A 95 9.14 -9.45 -19.66
C VAL A 95 10.17 -8.47 -19.09
N THR A 96 9.79 -7.20 -19.02
CA THR A 96 10.60 -6.15 -18.41
C THR A 96 10.18 -5.92 -16.97
N ILE A 97 11.09 -5.41 -16.14
CA ILE A 97 10.80 -5.04 -14.73
C ILE A 97 9.60 -4.09 -14.65
N ALA A 98 9.55 -3.07 -15.52
CA ALA A 98 8.46 -2.10 -15.56
C ALA A 98 7.12 -2.77 -15.89
N SER A 99 7.09 -3.64 -16.91
CA SER A 99 5.90 -4.40 -17.27
C SER A 99 5.43 -5.33 -16.15
N SER A 100 6.35 -5.95 -15.39
CA SER A 100 6.02 -6.78 -14.24
C SER A 100 5.34 -5.99 -13.14
N VAL A 101 5.89 -4.85 -12.76
CA VAL A 101 5.32 -3.98 -11.73
C VAL A 101 3.96 -3.44 -12.17
N ALA A 102 3.83 -3.00 -13.42
CA ALA A 102 2.56 -2.50 -13.96
C ALA A 102 1.47 -3.59 -13.98
N ALA A 103 1.77 -4.79 -14.45
CA ALA A 103 0.84 -5.91 -14.46
C ALA A 103 0.42 -6.31 -13.03
N PHE A 104 1.37 -6.33 -12.10
CA PHE A 104 1.11 -6.59 -10.68
C PHE A 104 0.18 -5.53 -10.07
N GLN A 105 0.49 -4.25 -10.25
CA GLN A 105 -0.34 -3.14 -9.76
C GLN A 105 -1.75 -3.19 -10.34
N GLN A 106 -1.86 -3.33 -11.66
CA GLN A 106 -3.14 -3.35 -12.35
C GLN A 106 -4.01 -4.52 -11.88
N ALA A 107 -3.45 -5.73 -11.84
CA ALA A 107 -4.18 -6.92 -11.40
C ALA A 107 -4.60 -6.81 -9.93
N GLY A 108 -3.69 -6.38 -9.05
CA GLY A 108 -3.93 -6.30 -7.61
C GLY A 108 -4.96 -5.24 -7.24
N LEU A 109 -4.79 -4.03 -7.76
CA LEU A 109 -5.73 -2.94 -7.52
C LEU A 109 -7.11 -3.22 -8.12
N ARG A 110 -7.17 -3.87 -9.30
CA ARG A 110 -8.46 -4.28 -9.90
C ARG A 110 -9.19 -5.29 -9.01
N GLN A 111 -8.50 -6.32 -8.51
CA GLN A 111 -9.10 -7.31 -7.62
C GLN A 111 -9.56 -6.69 -6.30
N LEU A 112 -8.75 -5.84 -5.68
CA LEU A 112 -9.11 -5.16 -4.43
C LEU A 112 -10.31 -4.22 -4.61
N ARG A 113 -10.38 -3.46 -5.71
CA ARG A 113 -11.55 -2.63 -6.02
C ARG A 113 -12.81 -3.46 -6.23
N ALA A 114 -12.70 -4.58 -6.96
CA ALA A 114 -13.83 -5.47 -7.19
C ALA A 114 -14.34 -6.07 -5.87
N LEU A 115 -13.42 -6.52 -5.01
CA LEU A 115 -13.74 -7.06 -3.69
C LEU A 115 -14.43 -6.02 -2.80
N ALA A 116 -13.85 -4.83 -2.69
CA ALA A 116 -14.38 -3.78 -1.84
C ALA A 116 -15.75 -3.27 -2.33
N ARG A 117 -15.96 -3.17 -3.65
CA ARG A 117 -17.28 -2.84 -4.25
C ARG A 117 -18.32 -3.92 -3.96
N ARG A 118 -17.95 -5.20 -4.11
CA ARG A 118 -18.84 -6.33 -3.81
C ARG A 118 -19.29 -6.31 -2.35
N GLU A 119 -18.37 -6.05 -1.42
CA GLU A 119 -18.71 -5.98 0.01
C GLU A 119 -19.53 -4.75 0.36
N ARG A 120 -19.19 -3.60 -0.25
CA ARG A 120 -19.97 -2.38 -0.07
C ARG A 120 -21.41 -2.52 -0.56
N GLY A 121 -21.65 -3.34 -1.59
CA GLY A 121 -22.98 -3.64 -2.12
C GLY A 121 -23.82 -4.59 -1.26
N ASN A 122 -23.26 -5.19 -0.20
CA ASN A 122 -24.00 -6.10 0.69
C ASN A 122 -24.25 -5.41 2.05
N PRO A 123 -25.51 -5.29 2.51
CA PRO A 123 -25.83 -4.67 3.80
C PRO A 123 -25.06 -5.27 4.99
N ARG A 124 -24.73 -6.56 4.94
CA ARG A 124 -23.99 -7.25 6.01
C ARG A 124 -22.51 -6.91 6.06
N THR A 125 -21.92 -6.45 4.95
CA THR A 125 -20.48 -6.17 4.84
C THR A 125 -20.17 -4.76 4.36
N ILE A 126 -21.17 -3.87 4.33
CA ILE A 126 -21.02 -2.50 3.81
C ILE A 126 -19.93 -1.70 4.52
N VAL A 127 -19.86 -1.81 5.85
CA VAL A 127 -18.84 -1.14 6.66
C VAL A 127 -17.46 -1.67 6.32
N GLN A 128 -17.31 -2.99 6.20
CA GLN A 128 -16.05 -3.63 5.83
C GLN A 128 -15.59 -3.21 4.43
N GLY A 129 -16.47 -3.28 3.44
CA GLY A 129 -16.17 -2.86 2.07
C GLY A 129 -15.79 -1.38 1.97
N THR A 130 -16.43 -0.53 2.78
CA THR A 130 -16.09 0.90 2.88
C THR A 130 -14.70 1.11 3.47
N ARG A 131 -14.37 0.42 4.57
CA ARG A 131 -13.03 0.48 5.18
C ARG A 131 -11.95 -0.04 4.22
N LEU A 132 -12.22 -1.13 3.50
CA LEU A 132 -11.30 -1.66 2.51
C LEU A 132 -11.04 -0.66 1.37
N LEU A 133 -12.06 0.06 0.89
CA LEU A 133 -11.87 1.14 -0.09
C LEU A 133 -10.99 2.26 0.46
N ILE A 134 -11.25 2.73 1.68
CA ILE A 134 -10.46 3.79 2.32
C ILE A 134 -9.00 3.35 2.49
N CYS A 135 -8.77 2.12 2.97
CA CYS A 135 -7.44 1.52 3.04
C CYS A 135 -6.79 1.43 1.66
N LEU A 136 -7.54 1.02 0.63
CA LEU A 136 -7.00 0.91 -0.73
C LEU A 136 -6.59 2.27 -1.30
N ASP A 137 -7.34 3.33 -1.01
CA ASP A 137 -6.98 4.69 -1.42
C ASP A 137 -5.73 5.17 -0.68
N LEU A 138 -5.58 4.87 0.61
CA LEU A 138 -4.36 5.14 1.37
C LEU A 138 -3.15 4.35 0.85
N PHE A 139 -3.36 3.12 0.38
CA PHE A 139 -2.33 2.24 -0.16
C PHE A 139 -1.78 2.73 -1.50
N GLN A 140 -2.63 3.34 -2.33
CA GLN A 140 -2.25 3.86 -3.64
C GLN A 140 -1.54 5.23 -3.58
N ARG A 141 -1.66 5.96 -2.47
CA ARG A 141 -0.96 7.25 -2.32
C ARG A 141 0.54 7.04 -2.35
N THR A 142 1.25 7.95 -3.03
CA THR A 142 2.71 7.92 -3.13
C THR A 142 3.34 7.76 -1.74
N PRO A 143 4.20 6.75 -1.54
CA PRO A 143 4.95 6.59 -0.29
C PRO A 143 5.72 7.88 0.00
N ARG A 144 5.56 8.44 1.21
CA ARG A 144 6.31 9.65 1.58
C ARG A 144 7.79 9.30 1.65
N GLU A 145 8.64 10.23 1.23
CA GLU A 145 10.06 10.16 1.58
C GLU A 145 10.18 10.18 3.11
N ALA A 146 11.06 9.34 3.66
CA ALA A 146 11.40 9.46 5.06
C ALA A 146 11.94 10.88 5.28
N PRO A 147 11.56 11.58 6.36
CA PRO A 147 12.32 12.76 6.77
C PRO A 147 13.76 12.31 6.91
N ARG A 148 14.68 12.89 6.14
CA ARG A 148 16.10 12.77 6.46
C ARG A 148 16.25 13.36 7.86
N SER A 149 16.70 12.56 8.82
CA SER A 149 17.18 13.09 10.10
C SER A 149 18.48 13.84 9.82
N GLU A 150 18.37 15.01 9.20
CA GLU A 150 19.32 16.08 9.40
C GLU A 150 18.79 16.85 10.60
N ALA A 151 19.38 16.58 11.75
CA ALA A 151 19.30 17.47 12.89
C ALA A 151 19.97 18.80 12.48
N SER A 152 19.21 19.68 11.82
CA SER A 152 19.57 21.08 11.68
C SER A 152 18.75 21.86 12.70
N HIS A 153 19.40 22.15 13.83
CA HIS A 153 18.94 23.13 14.80
C HIS A 153 18.83 24.49 14.12
N VAL A 154 17.63 24.91 13.69
CA VAL A 154 17.24 26.33 13.66
C VAL A 154 15.71 26.43 13.80
N GLN A 155 15.24 26.94 14.93
CA GLN A 155 13.99 27.70 15.03
C GLN A 155 14.36 29.19 14.89
N PRO A 156 13.52 30.08 14.32
CA PRO A 156 12.41 30.69 15.09
C PRO A 156 11.22 31.15 14.17
N PRO A 157 10.34 32.11 14.54
CA PRO A 157 8.98 31.84 15.00
C PRO A 157 7.87 32.44 14.10
N GLY A 158 6.63 31.93 14.28
CA GLY A 158 5.42 32.69 13.97
C GLY A 158 4.82 32.46 12.58
N SER A 159 3.89 31.51 12.48
CA SER A 159 2.68 31.70 11.66
C SER A 159 1.61 30.69 12.08
N SER A 160 0.43 31.20 12.40
CA SER A 160 -0.77 30.43 12.73
C SER A 160 -1.05 29.37 11.66
N GLN A 161 -0.80 28.10 11.97
CA GLN A 161 -1.27 27.00 11.15
C GLN A 161 -2.76 26.81 11.42
N VAL A 162 -3.57 27.24 10.47
CA VAL A 162 -4.95 26.77 10.33
C VAL A 162 -4.90 25.24 10.21
N PRO A 163 -5.63 24.46 11.04
CA PRO A 163 -5.58 23.01 11.00
C PRO A 163 -5.92 22.49 9.60
N ALA A 164 -5.15 21.53 9.09
CA ALA A 164 -5.30 20.92 7.77
C ALA A 164 -6.73 20.39 7.48
N LEU A 165 -7.55 20.21 8.52
CA LEU A 165 -8.97 19.89 8.44
C LEU A 165 -9.78 20.98 7.71
N ILE A 166 -9.47 22.25 7.91
CA ILE A 166 -10.19 23.38 7.29
C ILE A 166 -9.85 23.48 5.81
N THR A 167 -8.60 23.20 5.42
CA THR A 167 -8.19 23.13 4.01
C THR A 167 -8.90 21.99 3.28
N TRP A 168 -9.09 20.84 3.93
CA TRP A 168 -9.79 19.70 3.35
C TRP A 168 -11.30 19.95 3.20
N LEU A 169 -11.93 20.68 4.12
CA LEU A 169 -13.36 21.00 4.05
C LEU A 169 -13.67 22.03 2.95
N ARG A 170 -12.78 23.00 2.70
CA ARG A 170 -12.98 24.00 1.62
C ARG A 170 -12.95 23.37 0.23
N THR A 171 -12.14 22.34 -0.01
CA THR A 171 -12.10 21.64 -1.30
C THR A 171 -13.41 20.93 -1.68
N PHE A 172 -14.32 20.68 -0.72
CA PHE A 172 -15.61 20.05 -0.98
C PHE A 172 -16.81 21.01 -0.98
N GLN A 173 -16.60 22.28 -0.64
CA GLN A 173 -17.68 23.30 -0.62
C GLN A 173 -17.78 24.11 -1.93
N THR A 174 -16.77 24.03 -2.81
CA THR A 174 -16.77 24.74 -4.10
C THR A 174 -17.29 23.90 -5.27
N LEU A 175 -17.97 22.79 -4.99
CA LEU A 175 -18.69 21.99 -5.98
C LEU A 175 -20.16 21.92 -5.57
N SER A 176 -20.86 23.04 -5.70
CA SER A 176 -22.32 23.15 -5.74
C SER A 176 -22.67 24.36 -6.59
#